data_AF-A0A2V6VKC3-F1
#
_entry.id   AF-A0A2V6VKC3-F1
#
_cell.length_a   1.000
_cell.length_b   1.000
_cell.length_c   1.000
_cell.angle_alpha   90.00
_cell.angle_beta   90.00
_cell.angle_gamma   90.00
#
_symmetry.space_group_name_H-M   'P 1'
#
loop_
_entity.id
_entity.type
_entity.pdbx_description
1 polymer ?
#
loop_
_entity_poly.entity_id
_entity_poly.type
_entity_poly.pdbx_seq_one_letter_code
_entity_poly.pdbx_strand_id
1 'polypeptide(L)'
;MRTRLALLLQALIIVLVLVAPAPPALAQDKPRHGGELVFVVPTEPPTLDGHREGTFGLLHPGAPHYNTLLRMDPTDVSGTRVIGDLAESWTITDGGRTYTLKLRRGVRFHDGSEMTSRDVKASYDRIVFPPAGVSSFRKGQYTDVEAVEAPDSSTVVFRLKWPSASFLTALASPFSWIYKADILARDQHWYEKNVMGTGPFVFVEYQRGSHWIAKKNPNYWDKGKPYLDGYRAIFIKDNTAQVAAIRSERAHIQFRGFTPTERDGIVAALGSRVTVQESPWDCGMWVAMNHEKKPWDDKRARRALTLALDRYQGSQALSRIAIVKFVNGVQVPGTPFATPPTELEKLAGYGRDIEKCSWISGGRSDSTPGTSSSRRPSGRPICDPGTSRSRPTLSAATPSSPIWTSPSSSRGTSAATIGAATRTACSTTCTRSRAARSIPTSAAGTCGSSSGGSWTTRRTTFRRSSGTGSSPTARSCAAGRSRRATI
;
A
#
# COMPACT_ATOMS: atom_id res chain seq x y z
N MET A 1 -2.56 -38.54 -65.59
CA MET A 1 -3.40 -37.76 -64.63
C MET A 1 -2.84 -37.67 -63.21
N ARG A 2 -2.14 -38.69 -62.68
CA ARG A 2 -1.67 -38.69 -61.27
C ARG A 2 -0.53 -37.72 -60.94
N THR A 3 0.31 -37.34 -61.90
CA THR A 3 1.47 -36.45 -61.68
C THR A 3 1.16 -34.95 -61.73
N ARG A 4 0.07 -34.54 -62.41
CA ARG A 4 -0.33 -33.12 -62.47
C ARG A 4 -1.10 -32.66 -61.22
N LEU A 5 -1.74 -33.58 -60.51
CA LEU A 5 -2.49 -33.29 -59.28
C LEU A 5 -1.55 -33.06 -58.08
N ALA A 6 -0.42 -33.76 -58.03
CA ALA A 6 0.58 -33.62 -56.96
C ALA A 6 1.31 -32.26 -56.99
N LEU A 7 1.59 -31.73 -58.19
CA LEU A 7 2.22 -30.42 -58.37
C LEU A 7 1.28 -29.25 -58.01
N LEU A 8 -0.03 -29.40 -58.27
CA LEU A 8 -1.04 -28.40 -57.88
C LEU A 8 -1.29 -28.39 -56.37
N LEU A 9 -1.23 -29.54 -55.70
CA LEU A 9 -1.35 -29.64 -54.24
C LEU A 9 -0.12 -29.08 -53.50
N GLN A 10 1.10 -29.25 -54.04
CA GLN A 10 2.31 -28.65 -53.46
C GLN A 10 2.35 -27.12 -53.65
N ALA A 11 1.88 -26.61 -54.78
CA ALA A 11 1.77 -25.15 -55.00
C ALA A 11 0.74 -24.50 -54.06
N LEU A 12 -0.37 -25.18 -53.74
CA LEU A 12 -1.39 -24.66 -52.83
C LEU A 12 -0.92 -24.62 -51.37
N ILE A 13 -0.10 -25.58 -50.93
CA ILE A 13 0.47 -25.61 -49.57
C ILE A 13 1.54 -24.53 -49.38
N ILE A 14 2.34 -24.23 -50.42
CA ILE A 14 3.36 -23.16 -50.34
C ILE A 14 2.70 -21.77 -50.29
N VAL A 15 1.57 -21.57 -50.99
CA VAL A 15 0.83 -20.29 -50.93
C VAL A 15 0.06 -20.13 -49.60
N LEU A 16 -0.39 -21.22 -48.96
CA LEU A 16 -1.10 -21.15 -47.67
C LEU A 16 -0.17 -20.90 -46.46
N VAL A 17 1.12 -21.20 -46.57
CA VAL A 17 2.11 -20.96 -45.49
C VAL A 17 2.65 -19.52 -45.50
N LEU A 18 2.45 -18.77 -46.59
CA LEU A 18 2.91 -17.37 -46.72
C LEU A 18 1.89 -16.32 -46.25
N VAL A 19 0.69 -16.72 -45.81
CA VAL A 19 -0.33 -15.83 -45.25
C VAL A 19 -0.72 -16.29 -43.84
N ALA A 20 0.28 -16.59 -43.00
CA ALA A 20 0.06 -16.58 -41.56
C ALA A 20 0.04 -15.11 -41.12
N PRO A 21 -1.09 -14.57 -40.60
CA PRO A 21 -1.08 -13.23 -40.02
C PRO A 21 -0.07 -13.26 -38.86
N ALA A 22 1.01 -12.50 -39.00
CA ALA A 22 1.91 -12.25 -37.89
C ALA A 22 1.04 -11.75 -36.72
N PRO A 23 1.09 -12.39 -35.53
CA PRO A 23 0.39 -11.84 -34.38
C PRO A 23 0.85 -10.40 -34.23
N PRO A 24 -0.07 -9.44 -33.97
CA PRO A 24 0.33 -8.06 -33.79
C PRO A 24 1.38 -8.03 -32.69
N ALA A 25 2.62 -7.79 -33.10
CA ALA A 25 3.67 -7.45 -32.19
C ALA A 25 3.21 -6.13 -31.57
N LEU A 26 2.63 -6.20 -30.37
CA LEU A 26 2.57 -5.05 -29.50
C LEU A 26 4.02 -4.61 -29.38
N ALA A 27 4.38 -3.55 -30.10
CA ALA A 27 5.65 -2.89 -29.91
C ALA A 27 5.66 -2.51 -28.43
N GLN A 28 6.35 -3.30 -27.61
CA GLN A 28 6.72 -2.84 -26.28
C GLN A 28 7.67 -1.69 -26.55
N ASP A 29 7.14 -0.46 -26.49
CA ASP A 29 7.93 0.74 -26.60
C ASP A 29 9.12 0.58 -25.65
N LYS A 30 10.32 0.51 -26.23
CA LYS A 30 11.55 0.41 -25.44
C LYS A 30 11.55 1.58 -24.45
N PRO A 31 11.88 1.36 -23.17
CA PRO A 31 11.92 2.44 -22.20
C PRO A 31 12.76 3.61 -22.69
N ARG A 32 12.22 4.82 -22.57
CA ARG A 32 12.88 6.06 -22.99
C ARG A 32 13.64 6.68 -21.83
N HIS A 33 14.85 7.14 -22.09
CA HIS A 33 15.64 7.87 -21.10
C HIS A 33 15.27 9.35 -21.06
N GLY A 34 15.40 9.93 -19.88
CA GLY A 34 15.23 11.35 -19.61
C GLY A 34 13.86 11.72 -19.04
N GLY A 35 13.74 12.99 -18.66
CA GLY A 35 12.50 13.59 -18.17
C GLY A 35 12.27 13.44 -16.68
N GLU A 36 11.30 14.21 -16.17
CA GLU A 36 10.89 14.21 -14.76
C GLU A 36 9.48 13.63 -14.63
N LEU A 37 9.29 12.68 -13.71
CA LEU A 37 7.96 12.24 -13.32
C LEU A 37 7.39 13.17 -12.25
N VAL A 38 6.32 13.90 -12.56
CA VAL A 38 5.55 14.63 -11.55
C VAL A 38 4.36 13.78 -11.12
N PHE A 39 4.23 13.49 -9.83
CA PHE A 39 3.11 12.68 -9.31
C PHE A 39 2.52 13.23 -8.03
N VAL A 40 1.23 12.94 -7.82
CA VAL A 40 0.47 13.42 -6.67
C VAL A 40 0.57 12.43 -5.50
N VAL A 41 0.77 12.97 -4.30
CA VAL A 41 0.70 12.22 -3.04
C VAL A 41 -0.39 12.83 -2.14
N PRO A 42 -1.45 12.06 -1.79
CA PRO A 42 -2.57 12.59 -1.00
C PRO A 42 -2.28 12.91 0.48
N THR A 43 -1.10 12.58 0.97
CA THR A 43 -0.72 12.76 2.38
C THR A 43 0.78 12.92 2.51
N GLU A 44 1.21 13.62 3.57
CA GLU A 44 2.61 13.78 3.89
C GLU A 44 3.12 12.66 4.81
N PRO A 45 4.43 12.35 4.75
CA PRO A 45 5.08 11.49 5.72
C PRO A 45 5.14 12.16 7.10
N PRO A 46 4.82 11.44 8.19
CA PRO A 46 5.05 11.95 9.56
C PRO A 46 6.54 12.18 9.82
N THR A 47 7.35 11.17 9.50
CA THR A 47 8.82 11.19 9.50
C THR A 47 9.36 10.53 8.23
N LEU A 48 10.67 10.66 7.97
CA LEU A 48 11.31 10.08 6.78
C LEU A 48 11.87 8.66 7.01
N ASP A 49 11.60 8.07 8.18
CA ASP A 49 12.14 6.78 8.58
C ASP A 49 11.22 5.62 8.16
N GLY A 50 11.67 4.86 7.17
CA GLY A 50 10.96 3.72 6.62
C GLY A 50 10.81 2.55 7.59
N HIS A 51 11.66 2.41 8.61
CA HIS A 51 11.48 1.34 9.60
C HIS A 51 10.36 1.68 10.58
N ARG A 52 10.18 2.96 10.90
CA ARG A 52 9.16 3.48 11.82
C ARG A 52 7.81 3.70 11.15
N GLU A 53 7.78 4.22 9.94
CA GLU A 53 6.52 4.65 9.30
C GLU A 53 5.86 3.55 8.47
N GLY A 54 4.52 3.51 8.46
CA GLY A 54 3.74 2.55 7.67
C GLY A 54 2.93 3.18 6.54
N THR A 55 3.11 4.47 6.25
CA THR A 55 2.20 5.21 5.37
C THR A 55 2.69 5.22 3.92
N PHE A 56 1.75 5.17 2.97
CA PHE A 56 2.06 5.38 1.55
C PHE A 56 2.59 6.80 1.28
N GLY A 57 2.28 7.77 2.16
CA GLY A 57 2.79 9.13 2.10
C GLY A 57 4.31 9.20 2.23
N LEU A 58 4.91 8.30 3.03
CA LEU A 58 6.35 8.09 3.01
C LEU A 58 6.77 7.19 1.86
N LEU A 59 6.07 6.08 1.63
CA LEU A 59 6.53 5.06 0.71
C LEU A 59 6.70 5.59 -0.72
N HIS A 60 5.74 6.35 -1.24
CA HIS A 60 5.77 6.83 -2.63
C HIS A 60 6.97 7.74 -2.93
N PRO A 61 7.24 8.83 -2.17
CA PRO A 61 8.43 9.66 -2.39
C PRO A 61 9.69 9.09 -1.76
N GLY A 62 9.60 8.25 -0.73
CA GLY A 62 10.77 7.80 0.04
C GLY A 62 11.44 6.56 -0.54
N ALA A 63 10.66 5.54 -0.91
CA ALA A 63 11.20 4.25 -1.34
C ALA A 63 12.19 4.33 -2.51
N PRO A 64 12.03 5.21 -3.53
CA PRO A 64 12.99 5.30 -4.64
C PRO A 64 14.41 5.74 -4.25
N HIS A 65 14.62 6.21 -3.01
CA HIS A 65 15.94 6.53 -2.47
C HIS A 65 16.68 5.32 -1.90
N TYR A 66 15.98 4.21 -1.67
CA TYR A 66 16.52 3.07 -0.95
C TYR A 66 16.40 1.80 -1.77
N ASN A 67 17.24 0.84 -1.46
CA ASN A 67 17.05 -0.55 -1.85
C ASN A 67 16.76 -1.39 -0.59
N THR A 68 16.18 -2.56 -0.80
CA THR A 68 15.90 -3.60 0.21
C THR A 68 16.79 -4.81 -0.05
N LEU A 69 16.77 -5.85 0.79
CA LEU A 69 17.49 -7.10 0.46
C LEU A 69 16.85 -7.83 -0.71
N LEU A 70 15.54 -8.04 -0.58
CA LEU A 70 14.67 -8.66 -1.57
C LEU A 70 13.55 -7.68 -1.91
N ARG A 71 12.83 -7.92 -3.01
CA ARG A 71 11.65 -7.14 -3.37
C ARG A 71 10.62 -8.02 -4.04
N MET A 72 9.35 -7.60 -3.99
CA MET A 72 8.32 -8.19 -4.85
C MET A 72 8.62 -7.83 -6.31
N ASP A 73 8.44 -8.78 -7.21
CA ASP A 73 8.64 -8.53 -8.63
C ASP A 73 7.54 -7.59 -9.16
N PRO A 74 7.88 -6.38 -9.62
CA PRO A 74 6.90 -5.42 -10.12
C PRO A 74 6.22 -5.85 -11.42
N THR A 75 6.75 -6.87 -12.09
CA THR A 75 6.15 -7.48 -13.29
C THR A 75 5.25 -8.67 -12.97
N ASP A 76 5.30 -9.17 -11.74
CA ASP A 76 4.40 -10.22 -11.29
C ASP A 76 3.07 -9.64 -10.85
N VAL A 77 2.06 -9.80 -11.70
CA VAL A 77 0.69 -9.35 -11.45
C VAL A 77 0.05 -10.02 -10.24
N SER A 78 0.54 -11.19 -9.80
CA SER A 78 0.05 -11.84 -8.59
C SER A 78 0.52 -11.15 -7.31
N GLY A 79 1.61 -10.37 -7.38
CA GLY A 79 2.19 -9.67 -6.24
C GLY A 79 2.83 -10.60 -5.19
N THR A 80 3.16 -11.84 -5.56
CA THR A 80 3.66 -12.85 -4.61
C THR A 80 5.09 -13.30 -4.88
N ARG A 81 5.61 -13.06 -6.08
CA ARG A 81 6.95 -13.51 -6.48
C ARG A 81 8.03 -12.60 -5.90
N VAL A 82 8.77 -13.13 -4.94
CA VAL A 82 9.96 -12.50 -4.37
C VAL A 82 11.16 -12.66 -5.31
N ILE A 83 11.89 -11.58 -5.54
CA ILE A 83 13.13 -11.53 -6.31
C ILE A 83 14.24 -10.78 -5.54
N GLY A 84 15.48 -10.97 -5.96
CA GLY A 84 16.63 -10.26 -5.39
C GLY A 84 16.59 -8.75 -5.64
N ASP A 85 16.98 -7.97 -4.63
CA ASP A 85 17.35 -6.57 -4.77
C ASP A 85 18.84 -6.40 -4.43
N LEU A 86 19.22 -6.01 -3.20
CA LEU A 86 20.63 -5.99 -2.80
C LEU A 86 21.24 -7.38 -2.60
N ALA A 87 20.42 -8.39 -2.32
CA ALA A 87 20.86 -9.78 -2.35
C ALA A 87 20.75 -10.33 -3.78
N GLU A 88 21.82 -10.94 -4.28
CA GLU A 88 21.84 -11.58 -5.60
C GLU A 88 21.37 -13.04 -5.55
N SER A 89 21.57 -13.70 -4.42
CA SER A 89 21.15 -15.09 -4.20
C SER A 89 21.01 -15.38 -2.71
N TRP A 90 20.30 -16.46 -2.38
CA TRP A 90 20.19 -16.96 -1.02
C TRP A 90 20.01 -18.47 -0.98
N THR A 91 20.50 -19.07 0.10
CA THR A 91 20.35 -20.50 0.40
C THR A 91 19.61 -20.68 1.71
N ILE A 92 18.68 -21.63 1.74
CA ILE A 92 17.90 -21.98 2.93
C ILE A 92 18.36 -23.35 3.41
N THR A 93 18.79 -23.45 4.67
CA THR A 93 19.27 -24.69 5.29
C THR A 93 18.64 -24.90 6.66
N ASP A 94 19.02 -26.00 7.33
CA ASP A 94 18.57 -26.34 8.69
C ASP A 94 17.04 -26.38 8.84
N GLY A 95 16.39 -27.11 7.91
CA GLY A 95 14.94 -27.28 7.90
C GLY A 95 14.14 -25.98 7.68
N GLY A 96 14.75 -24.95 7.10
CA GLY A 96 14.10 -23.64 6.91
C GLY A 96 14.39 -22.62 8.00
N ARG A 97 15.39 -22.86 8.84
CA ARG A 97 15.77 -21.97 9.96
C ARG A 97 17.00 -21.10 9.70
N THR A 98 17.79 -21.42 8.68
CA THR A 98 18.98 -20.63 8.35
C THR A 98 18.89 -20.10 6.93
N TYR A 99 18.94 -18.78 6.77
CA TYR A 99 18.92 -18.09 5.48
C TYR A 99 20.25 -17.37 5.28
N THR A 100 21.04 -17.81 4.32
CA THR A 100 22.32 -17.18 3.96
C THR A 100 22.14 -16.43 2.67
N LEU A 101 22.25 -15.10 2.70
CA LEU A 101 22.11 -14.23 1.54
C LEU A 101 23.47 -13.70 1.10
N LYS A 102 23.72 -13.73 -0.21
CA LYS A 102 24.90 -13.11 -0.85
C LYS A 102 24.54 -11.74 -1.38
N LEU A 103 25.32 -10.73 -1.00
CA LEU A 103 25.09 -9.35 -1.37
C LEU A 103 25.83 -9.00 -2.67
N ARG A 104 25.22 -8.12 -3.46
CA ARG A 104 25.87 -7.49 -4.61
C ARG A 104 27.09 -6.70 -4.16
N ARG A 105 28.17 -6.81 -4.93
CA ARG A 105 29.40 -6.04 -4.71
C ARG A 105 29.34 -4.67 -5.40
N GLY A 106 30.07 -3.68 -4.86
CA GLY A 106 30.20 -2.37 -5.47
C GLY A 106 28.95 -1.48 -5.38
N VAL A 107 27.95 -1.86 -4.57
CA VAL A 107 26.80 -1.00 -4.27
C VAL A 107 27.28 0.15 -3.38
N ARG A 108 26.91 1.38 -3.75
CA ARG A 108 27.29 2.58 -3.01
C ARG A 108 26.08 3.31 -2.46
N PHE A 109 26.24 3.89 -1.28
CA PHE A 109 25.34 4.91 -0.78
C PHE A 109 25.44 6.18 -1.62
N HIS A 110 24.48 7.08 -1.48
CA HIS A 110 24.44 8.35 -2.20
C HIS A 110 25.65 9.26 -1.93
N ASP A 111 26.35 9.07 -0.80
CA ASP A 111 27.61 9.75 -0.47
C ASP A 111 28.87 9.12 -1.13
N GLY A 112 28.70 8.03 -1.88
CA GLY A 112 29.77 7.30 -2.55
C GLY A 112 30.44 6.21 -1.69
N SER A 113 30.14 6.13 -0.39
CA SER A 113 30.65 5.05 0.46
C SER A 113 30.06 3.70 0.05
N GLU A 114 30.84 2.63 0.20
CA GLU A 114 30.40 1.29 -0.16
C GLU A 114 29.44 0.72 0.91
N MET A 115 28.40 0.02 0.44
CA MET A 115 27.47 -0.72 1.29
C MET A 115 28.00 -2.13 1.51
N THR A 116 27.92 -2.61 2.75
CA THR A 116 28.38 -3.94 3.15
C THR A 116 27.34 -4.66 4.00
N SER A 117 27.58 -5.93 4.29
CA SER A 117 26.76 -6.74 5.22
C SER A 117 26.59 -6.11 6.61
N ARG A 118 27.52 -5.26 7.05
CA ARG A 118 27.40 -4.50 8.30
C ARG A 118 26.20 -3.54 8.27
N ASP A 119 25.96 -2.88 7.13
CA ASP A 119 24.83 -1.96 6.94
C ASP A 119 23.50 -2.72 6.95
N VAL A 120 23.48 -3.87 6.29
CA VAL A 120 22.33 -4.78 6.32
C VAL A 120 22.05 -5.25 7.74
N LYS A 121 23.07 -5.77 8.45
CA LYS A 121 22.94 -6.22 9.83
C LYS A 121 22.43 -5.10 10.73
N ALA A 122 23.01 -3.90 10.68
CA ALA A 122 22.55 -2.78 11.49
C ALA A 122 21.09 -2.40 11.21
N SER A 123 20.67 -2.47 9.95
CA SER A 123 19.29 -2.18 9.54
C SER A 123 18.32 -3.23 10.08
N TYR A 124 18.62 -4.52 9.94
CA TYR A 124 17.75 -5.58 10.45
C TYR A 124 17.81 -5.72 11.96
N ASP A 125 18.95 -5.50 12.60
CA ASP A 125 19.02 -5.41 14.07
C ASP A 125 18.07 -4.31 14.57
N ARG A 126 18.06 -3.14 13.92
CA ARG A 126 17.12 -2.05 14.26
C ARG A 126 15.66 -2.43 14.01
N ILE A 127 15.35 -3.16 12.94
CA ILE A 127 13.98 -3.58 12.62
C ILE A 127 13.48 -4.65 13.60
N VAL A 128 14.29 -5.67 13.87
CA VAL A 128 13.93 -6.88 14.62
C VAL A 128 14.10 -6.67 16.12
N PHE A 129 15.20 -6.02 16.51
CA PHE A 129 15.61 -5.76 17.89
C PHE A 129 15.80 -4.25 18.13
N PRO A 130 14.77 -3.40 17.90
CA PRO A 130 14.92 -1.97 18.04
C PRO A 130 15.40 -1.60 19.46
N PRO A 131 16.39 -0.71 19.59
CA PRO A 131 16.84 -0.25 20.90
C PRO A 131 15.73 0.56 21.60
N ALA A 132 15.89 0.77 22.91
CA ALA A 132 14.93 1.53 23.70
C ALA A 132 14.68 2.93 23.09
N GLY A 133 13.41 3.34 23.00
CA GLY A 133 13.00 4.61 22.38
C GLY A 133 12.89 4.59 20.86
N VAL A 134 13.40 3.56 20.18
CA VAL A 134 13.25 3.38 18.73
C VAL A 134 12.03 2.49 18.44
N SER A 135 11.20 2.92 17.49
CA SER A 135 10.04 2.15 17.07
C SER A 135 10.30 1.51 15.71
N SER A 136 9.94 0.23 15.58
CA SER A 136 9.91 -0.49 14.31
C SER A 136 8.49 -1.01 14.10
N PHE A 137 7.82 -0.47 13.08
CA PHE A 137 6.45 -0.90 12.72
C PHE A 137 6.43 -2.35 12.22
N ARG A 138 7.57 -2.86 11.75
CA ARG A 138 7.72 -4.23 11.25
C ARG A 138 8.17 -5.24 12.29
N LYS A 139 8.49 -4.84 13.53
CA LYS A 139 9.03 -5.76 14.55
C LYS A 139 8.20 -7.05 14.68
N GLY A 140 6.87 -6.93 14.65
CA GLY A 140 5.95 -8.07 14.73
C GLY A 140 6.02 -9.05 13.55
N GLN A 141 6.62 -8.67 12.42
CA GLN A 141 6.81 -9.52 11.23
C GLN A 141 8.08 -10.40 11.32
N TYR A 142 8.91 -10.19 12.34
CA TYR A 142 10.21 -10.87 12.52
C TYR A 142 10.31 -11.58 13.87
N THR A 143 9.20 -12.00 14.47
CA THR A 143 9.18 -12.68 15.79
C THR A 143 9.92 -14.01 15.77
N ASP A 144 9.99 -14.63 14.59
CA ASP A 144 10.71 -15.85 14.25
C ASP A 144 12.22 -15.67 14.20
N VAL A 145 12.74 -14.45 14.01
CA VAL A 145 14.18 -14.19 13.96
C VAL A 145 14.82 -14.31 15.35
N GLU A 146 15.87 -15.10 15.42
CA GLU A 146 16.75 -15.27 16.58
C GLU A 146 17.96 -14.35 16.48
N ALA A 147 18.64 -14.35 15.34
CA ALA A 147 19.86 -13.57 15.14
C ALA A 147 20.05 -13.15 13.68
N VAL A 148 20.74 -12.03 13.49
CA VAL A 148 21.25 -11.56 12.21
C VAL A 148 22.76 -11.47 12.31
N GLU A 149 23.47 -12.16 11.42
CA GLU A 149 24.93 -12.25 11.41
C GLU A 149 25.48 -11.69 10.09
N ALA A 150 26.70 -11.15 10.16
CA ALA A 150 27.44 -10.63 9.01
C ALA A 150 28.87 -11.19 9.07
N PRO A 151 29.07 -12.48 8.73
CA PRO A 151 30.36 -13.15 8.93
C PRO A 151 31.48 -12.59 8.03
N ASP A 152 31.12 -11.97 6.91
CA ASP A 152 32.02 -11.27 6.01
C ASP A 152 31.29 -10.08 5.35
N SER A 153 32.02 -9.22 4.64
CA SER A 153 31.50 -7.98 4.03
C SER A 153 30.34 -8.14 3.03
N SER A 154 30.12 -9.36 2.51
CA SER A 154 29.19 -9.66 1.41
C SER A 154 28.18 -10.76 1.73
N THR A 155 28.18 -11.28 2.96
CA THR A 155 27.28 -12.33 3.40
C THR A 155 26.48 -11.87 4.61
N VAL A 156 25.17 -12.14 4.59
CA VAL A 156 24.28 -11.94 5.73
C VAL A 156 23.58 -13.25 6.03
N VAL A 157 23.53 -13.64 7.30
CA VAL A 157 22.88 -14.87 7.74
C VAL A 157 21.79 -14.52 8.73
N PHE A 158 20.56 -14.97 8.46
CA PHE A 158 19.47 -14.94 9.42
C PHE A 158 19.29 -16.32 10.03
N ARG A 159 19.24 -16.35 11.37
CA ARG A 159 18.87 -17.53 12.16
C ARG A 159 17.45 -17.35 12.67
N LEU A 160 16.59 -18.33 12.43
CA LEU A 160 15.22 -18.34 12.90
C LEU A 160 15.04 -19.38 14.00
N LYS A 161 14.20 -19.04 14.98
CA LYS A 161 13.78 -19.91 16.08
C LYS A 161 12.97 -21.11 15.56
N TRP A 162 12.18 -20.89 14.52
CA TRP A 162 11.37 -21.90 13.83
C TRP A 162 11.23 -21.57 12.33
N PRO A 163 10.98 -22.56 11.46
CA PRO A 163 10.75 -22.32 10.05
C PRO A 163 9.54 -21.40 9.82
N SER A 164 9.67 -20.45 8.89
CA SER A 164 8.68 -19.41 8.64
C SER A 164 8.48 -19.22 7.14
N ALA A 165 7.30 -19.60 6.64
CA ALA A 165 6.96 -19.49 5.22
C ALA A 165 6.88 -18.02 4.75
N SER A 166 6.61 -17.08 5.65
CA SER A 166 6.48 -15.65 5.35
C SER A 166 7.82 -14.90 5.36
N PHE A 167 8.92 -15.53 5.78
CA PHE A 167 10.17 -14.80 6.05
C PHE A 167 10.74 -14.09 4.81
N LEU A 168 10.79 -14.76 3.65
CA LEU A 168 11.25 -14.11 2.41
C LEU A 168 10.37 -12.93 2.00
N THR A 169 9.05 -13.05 2.17
CA THR A 169 8.09 -11.97 1.93
C THR A 169 8.31 -10.80 2.89
N ALA A 170 8.64 -11.08 4.16
CA ALA A 170 9.01 -10.03 5.12
C ALA A 170 10.30 -9.31 4.70
N LEU A 171 11.32 -10.03 4.22
CA LEU A 171 12.53 -9.43 3.65
C LEU A 171 12.25 -8.60 2.39
N ALA A 172 11.19 -8.95 1.64
CA ALA A 172 10.75 -8.26 0.44
C ALA A 172 9.86 -7.03 0.68
N SER A 173 9.59 -6.70 1.94
CA SER A 173 8.80 -5.53 2.32
C SER A 173 9.41 -4.23 1.75
N PRO A 174 8.62 -3.36 1.11
CA PRO A 174 9.13 -2.16 0.44
C PRO A 174 9.60 -1.07 1.41
N PHE A 175 9.55 -1.35 2.71
CA PHE A 175 9.97 -0.47 3.79
C PHE A 175 11.20 -0.98 4.57
N SER A 176 11.67 -2.21 4.30
CA SER A 176 12.86 -2.78 4.94
C SER A 176 14.13 -2.23 4.30
N TRP A 177 14.25 -0.90 4.29
CA TRP A 177 15.33 -0.15 3.65
C TRP A 177 16.67 -0.43 4.33
N ILE A 178 17.72 -0.55 3.53
CA ILE A 178 19.07 -0.68 4.07
C ILE A 178 19.66 0.70 4.34
N TYR A 179 19.94 0.93 5.61
CA TYR A 179 20.52 2.14 6.16
C TYR A 179 22.01 1.97 6.43
N LYS A 180 22.75 3.07 6.29
CA LYS A 180 24.17 3.14 6.62
C LYS A 180 24.39 2.94 8.12
N ALA A 181 25.18 1.92 8.49
CA ALA A 181 25.44 1.54 9.87
C ALA A 181 26.10 2.66 10.68
N ASP A 182 27.01 3.43 10.06
CA ASP A 182 27.71 4.54 10.73
C ASP A 182 26.76 5.64 11.18
N ILE A 183 25.68 5.89 10.43
CA ILE A 183 24.67 6.88 10.78
C ILE A 183 23.86 6.35 11.96
N LEU A 184 23.36 5.12 11.88
CA LEU A 184 22.59 4.51 12.96
C LEU A 184 23.39 4.41 14.27
N ALA A 185 24.69 4.12 14.18
CA ALA A 185 25.56 4.06 15.36
C ALA A 185 25.72 5.42 16.06
N ARG A 186 25.62 6.53 15.31
CA ARG A 186 25.72 7.89 15.85
C ARG A 186 24.39 8.42 16.34
N ASP A 187 23.32 8.21 15.57
CA ASP A 187 21.98 8.70 15.86
C ASP A 187 20.92 7.79 15.23
N GLN A 188 20.18 7.08 16.08
CA GLN A 188 19.11 6.18 15.66
C GLN A 188 17.88 6.90 15.06
N HIS A 189 17.74 8.21 15.28
CA HIS A 189 16.63 9.03 14.79
C HIS A 189 17.00 9.89 13.58
N TRP A 190 18.24 9.79 13.08
CA TRP A 190 18.72 10.62 11.97
C TRP A 190 17.84 10.51 10.71
N TYR A 191 17.37 9.29 10.40
CA TYR A 191 16.50 9.00 9.26
C TYR A 191 15.07 9.54 9.42
N GLU A 192 14.67 10.05 10.59
CA GLU A 192 13.36 10.70 10.72
C GLU A 192 13.28 12.02 9.95
N LYS A 193 14.45 12.61 9.63
CA LYS A 193 14.55 13.95 9.01
C LYS A 193 15.44 13.98 7.78
N ASN A 194 16.20 12.92 7.50
CA ASN A 194 17.21 12.92 6.46
C ASN A 194 17.13 11.65 5.61
N VAL A 195 17.71 11.71 4.41
CA VAL A 195 17.69 10.63 3.44
C VAL A 195 19.13 10.24 3.08
N MET A 196 19.46 8.96 3.22
CA MET A 196 20.74 8.39 2.79
C MET A 196 20.54 6.93 2.44
N GLY A 197 20.47 6.62 1.15
CA GLY A 197 20.23 5.25 0.69
C GLY A 197 21.17 4.84 -0.44
N THR A 198 20.84 3.72 -1.05
CA THR A 198 21.57 3.11 -2.19
C THR A 198 20.74 3.13 -3.48
N GLY A 199 19.53 3.69 -3.42
CA GLY A 199 18.52 3.59 -4.46
C GLY A 199 18.80 4.39 -5.73
N PRO A 200 17.93 4.22 -6.74
CA PRO A 200 18.11 4.80 -8.08
C PRO A 200 18.01 6.33 -8.13
N PHE A 201 17.45 6.97 -7.11
CA PHE A 201 17.36 8.43 -7.03
C PHE A 201 18.02 8.97 -5.77
N VAL A 202 18.72 10.10 -5.91
CA VAL A 202 19.33 10.86 -4.81
C VAL A 202 18.37 11.95 -4.37
N PHE A 203 18.21 12.10 -3.06
CA PHE A 203 17.39 13.14 -2.46
C PHE A 203 17.93 14.54 -2.79
N VAL A 204 17.02 15.48 -3.08
CA VAL A 204 17.36 16.89 -3.31
C VAL A 204 16.73 17.75 -2.23
N GLU A 205 15.40 17.71 -2.10
CA GLU A 205 14.68 18.56 -1.16
C GLU A 205 13.33 17.94 -0.78
N TYR A 206 12.91 18.20 0.46
CA TYR A 206 11.54 18.03 0.91
C TYR A 206 11.05 19.34 1.54
N GLN A 207 10.12 20.00 0.85
CA GLN A 207 9.41 21.15 1.38
C GLN A 207 8.03 20.71 1.87
N ARG A 208 7.86 20.64 3.20
CA ARG A 208 6.58 20.36 3.86
C ARG A 208 5.49 21.30 3.36
N GLY A 209 4.30 20.77 3.13
CA GLY A 209 3.16 21.47 2.55
C GLY A 209 3.21 21.63 1.02
N SER A 210 4.29 21.20 0.36
CA SER A 210 4.51 21.49 -1.06
C SER A 210 4.95 20.27 -1.85
N HIS A 211 6.22 19.86 -1.74
CA HIS A 211 6.79 18.90 -2.66
C HIS A 211 8.03 18.18 -2.14
N TRP A 212 8.36 17.09 -2.83
CA TRP A 212 9.58 16.31 -2.70
C TRP A 212 10.28 16.22 -4.05
N ILE A 213 11.58 16.54 -4.12
CA ILE A 213 12.38 16.44 -5.34
C ILE A 213 13.47 15.40 -5.18
N ALA A 214 13.63 14.60 -6.22
CA ALA A 214 14.70 13.65 -6.35
C ALA A 214 15.31 13.70 -7.75
N LYS A 215 16.61 13.47 -7.84
CA LYS A 215 17.35 13.38 -9.10
C LYS A 215 17.92 11.99 -9.29
N LYS A 216 18.19 11.62 -10.54
CA LYS A 216 18.84 10.36 -10.89
C LYS A 216 20.15 10.17 -10.12
N ASN A 217 20.38 8.95 -9.63
CA ASN A 217 21.66 8.51 -9.11
C ASN A 217 22.55 8.07 -10.28
N PRO A 218 23.59 8.84 -10.66
CA PRO A 218 24.48 8.47 -11.77
C PRO A 218 25.32 7.23 -11.45
N ASN A 219 25.48 6.92 -10.16
CA ASN A 219 26.30 5.80 -9.66
C ASN A 219 25.44 4.59 -9.27
N TYR A 220 24.19 4.50 -9.73
CA TYR A 220 23.34 3.36 -9.43
C TYR A 220 23.96 2.05 -9.93
N TRP A 221 23.77 1.00 -9.14
CA TRP A 221 24.40 -0.30 -9.39
C TRP A 221 23.70 -1.06 -10.53
N ASP A 222 22.38 -0.91 -10.68
CA ASP A 222 21.61 -1.51 -11.79
C ASP A 222 21.80 -0.65 -13.05
N LYS A 223 22.77 -1.05 -13.88
CA LYS A 223 23.20 -0.27 -15.04
C LYS A 223 22.07 -0.10 -16.06
N GLY A 224 21.98 1.10 -16.62
CA GLY A 224 20.88 1.49 -17.51
C GLY A 224 19.63 2.01 -16.77
N LYS A 225 19.59 1.96 -15.43
CA LYS A 225 18.51 2.54 -14.62
C LYS A 225 19.00 3.65 -13.69
N PRO A 226 18.08 4.52 -13.22
CA PRO A 226 16.72 4.70 -13.71
C PRO A 226 16.69 5.34 -15.11
N TYR A 227 15.55 5.21 -15.78
CA TYR A 227 15.31 5.84 -17.08
C TYR A 227 15.11 7.36 -16.95
N LEU A 228 14.34 7.79 -15.95
CA LEU A 228 14.05 9.20 -15.64
C LEU A 228 15.27 9.94 -15.10
N ASP A 229 15.34 11.25 -15.36
CA ASP A 229 16.35 12.16 -14.79
C ASP A 229 16.01 12.55 -13.35
N GLY A 230 14.75 12.42 -12.95
CA GLY A 230 14.28 12.74 -11.61
C GLY A 230 12.78 12.54 -11.45
N TYR A 231 12.28 12.87 -10.27
CA TYR A 231 10.85 12.96 -10.02
C TYR A 231 10.54 14.08 -9.02
N ARG A 232 9.30 14.56 -9.12
CA ARG A 232 8.69 15.51 -8.20
C ARG A 232 7.39 14.91 -7.64
N ALA A 233 7.37 14.66 -6.35
CA ALA A 233 6.13 14.35 -5.65
C ALA A 233 5.50 15.67 -5.18
N ILE A 234 4.24 15.93 -5.55
CA ILE A 234 3.49 17.09 -5.06
C ILE A 234 2.43 16.63 -4.06
N PHE A 235 2.36 17.30 -2.90
CA PHE A 235 1.42 16.93 -1.85
C PHE A 235 0.10 17.68 -2.02
N ILE A 236 -0.97 16.96 -2.35
CA ILE A 236 -2.30 17.55 -2.57
C ILE A 236 -3.33 16.68 -1.86
N LYS A 237 -3.87 17.17 -0.74
CA LYS A 237 -4.86 16.44 0.06
C LYS A 237 -6.26 16.43 -0.56
N ASP A 238 -6.70 17.57 -1.08
CA ASP A 238 -8.05 17.71 -1.65
C ASP A 238 -8.19 16.95 -2.98
N ASN A 239 -9.16 16.04 -3.06
CA ASN A 239 -9.29 15.15 -4.21
C ASN A 239 -9.66 15.89 -5.51
N THR A 240 -10.47 16.94 -5.42
CA THR A 240 -10.84 17.77 -6.59
C THR A 240 -9.61 18.45 -7.18
N ALA A 241 -8.73 18.97 -6.33
CA ALA A 241 -7.45 19.55 -6.75
C ALA A 241 -6.51 18.50 -7.37
N GLN A 242 -6.50 17.26 -6.89
CA GLN A 242 -5.73 16.18 -7.50
C GLN A 242 -6.24 15.87 -8.92
N VAL A 243 -7.55 15.74 -9.10
CA VAL A 243 -8.18 15.54 -10.42
C VAL A 243 -7.83 16.70 -11.36
N ALA A 244 -7.90 17.94 -10.89
CA ALA A 244 -7.53 19.11 -11.68
C ALA A 244 -6.04 19.11 -12.07
N ALA A 245 -5.15 18.68 -11.18
CA ALA A 245 -3.72 18.56 -11.46
C ALA A 245 -3.44 17.56 -12.59
N ILE A 246 -4.12 16.40 -12.59
CA ILE A 246 -4.01 15.41 -13.67
C ILE A 246 -4.62 15.95 -14.97
N ARG A 247 -5.84 16.53 -14.92
CA ARG A 247 -6.52 17.07 -16.12
C ARG A 247 -5.76 18.22 -16.79
N SER A 248 -5.00 19.00 -16.02
CA SER A 248 -4.16 20.08 -16.53
C SER A 248 -2.73 19.64 -16.85
N GLU A 249 -2.43 18.34 -16.73
CA GLU A 249 -1.10 17.75 -16.93
C GLU A 249 0.00 18.35 -16.03
N ARG A 250 -0.38 19.04 -14.95
CA ARG A 250 0.55 19.49 -13.90
C ARG A 250 1.11 18.31 -13.09
N ALA A 251 0.43 17.18 -13.11
CA ALA A 251 0.92 15.90 -12.64
C ALA A 251 0.58 14.80 -13.64
N HIS A 252 1.45 13.81 -13.76
CA HIS A 252 1.33 12.71 -14.71
C HIS A 252 0.55 11.52 -14.14
N ILE A 253 0.62 11.30 -12.82
CA ILE A 253 0.01 10.13 -12.17
C ILE A 253 -0.32 10.39 -10.70
N GLN A 254 -1.28 9.62 -10.19
CA GLN A 254 -1.60 9.49 -8.77
C GLN A 254 -1.71 7.98 -8.45
N PHE A 255 -0.97 7.51 -7.46
CA PHE A 255 -0.82 6.07 -7.20
C PHE A 255 -1.92 5.48 -6.30
N ARG A 256 -2.88 6.27 -5.81
CA ARG A 256 -3.95 5.82 -4.89
C ARG A 256 -5.29 5.54 -5.57
N GLY A 257 -5.43 5.86 -6.85
CA GLY A 257 -6.66 5.78 -7.60
C GLY A 257 -7.58 6.98 -7.40
N PHE A 258 -8.57 7.07 -8.29
CA PHE A 258 -9.68 8.01 -8.23
C PHE A 258 -11.00 7.24 -8.15
N THR A 259 -12.05 7.91 -7.68
CA THR A 259 -13.40 7.31 -7.72
C THR A 259 -13.84 7.08 -9.18
N PRO A 260 -14.81 6.18 -9.45
CA PRO A 260 -15.31 5.94 -10.80
C PRO A 260 -15.69 7.23 -11.55
N THR A 261 -16.46 8.11 -10.90
CA THR A 261 -16.89 9.39 -11.47
C THR A 261 -15.71 10.30 -11.83
N GLU A 262 -14.71 10.39 -10.97
CA GLU A 262 -13.53 11.23 -11.22
C GLU A 262 -12.66 10.67 -12.33
N ARG A 263 -12.42 9.36 -12.34
CA ARG A 263 -11.73 8.66 -13.43
C ARG A 263 -12.43 8.94 -14.76
N ASP A 264 -13.75 8.74 -14.82
CA ASP A 264 -14.53 8.92 -16.05
C ASP A 264 -14.45 10.38 -16.52
N GLY A 265 -14.47 11.34 -15.59
CA GLY A 265 -14.26 12.75 -15.88
C GLY A 265 -12.85 13.09 -16.41
N ILE A 266 -11.81 12.42 -15.91
CA ILE A 266 -10.43 12.55 -16.43
C ILE A 266 -10.34 11.97 -17.84
N VAL A 267 -10.87 10.76 -18.05
CA VAL A 267 -10.88 10.09 -19.35
C VAL A 267 -11.65 10.92 -20.39
N ALA A 268 -12.82 11.44 -20.03
CA ALA A 268 -13.59 12.30 -20.91
C ALA A 268 -12.84 13.59 -21.29
N ALA A 269 -12.01 14.13 -20.40
CA ALA A 269 -11.25 15.35 -20.63
C ALA A 269 -9.95 15.15 -21.44
N LEU A 270 -9.25 14.04 -21.20
CA LEU A 270 -7.92 13.80 -21.77
C LEU A 270 -7.93 12.83 -22.96
N GLY A 271 -8.96 12.00 -23.10
CA GLY A 271 -9.09 11.03 -24.18
C GLY A 271 -7.90 10.08 -24.21
N SER A 272 -7.26 9.95 -25.38
CA SER A 272 -6.10 9.07 -25.57
C SER A 272 -4.81 9.52 -24.86
N ARG A 273 -4.79 10.70 -24.23
CA ARG A 273 -3.62 11.19 -23.47
C ARG A 273 -3.52 10.61 -22.07
N VAL A 274 -4.55 9.91 -21.59
CA VAL A 274 -4.55 9.27 -20.28
C VAL A 274 -4.78 7.77 -20.42
N THR A 275 -4.06 7.02 -19.59
CA THR A 275 -4.26 5.58 -19.44
C THR A 275 -4.79 5.32 -18.04
N VAL A 276 -5.89 4.57 -17.95
CA VAL A 276 -6.39 4.05 -16.67
C VAL A 276 -5.87 2.64 -16.48
N GLN A 277 -5.20 2.41 -15.36
CA GLN A 277 -4.79 1.08 -14.93
C GLN A 277 -5.65 0.66 -13.72
N GLU A 278 -6.33 -0.47 -13.86
CA GLU A 278 -7.05 -1.10 -12.76
C GLU A 278 -6.43 -2.46 -12.46
N SER A 279 -6.09 -2.68 -11.19
CA SER A 279 -5.61 -3.97 -10.68
C SER A 279 -6.24 -4.25 -9.32
N PRO A 280 -6.28 -5.51 -8.88
CA PRO A 280 -6.52 -5.83 -7.47
C PRO A 280 -5.48 -5.13 -6.59
N TRP A 281 -5.91 -4.72 -5.40
CA TRP A 281 -5.05 -4.12 -4.39
C TRP A 281 -5.04 -5.01 -3.16
N ASP A 282 -3.86 -5.29 -2.60
CA ASP A 282 -3.76 -5.93 -1.29
C ASP A 282 -4.03 -4.92 -0.17
N CYS A 283 -5.27 -4.41 -0.15
CA CYS A 283 -5.72 -3.37 0.77
C CYS A 283 -7.11 -3.72 1.31
N GLY A 284 -7.21 -3.96 2.62
CA GLY A 284 -8.47 -4.17 3.31
C GLY A 284 -8.85 -2.93 4.14
N MET A 285 -10.12 -2.57 4.13
CA MET A 285 -10.66 -1.56 5.04
C MET A 285 -11.40 -2.25 6.19
N TRP A 286 -10.99 -1.94 7.42
CA TRP A 286 -11.43 -2.64 8.62
C TRP A 286 -11.98 -1.69 9.65
N VAL A 287 -13.06 -2.08 10.31
CA VAL A 287 -13.48 -1.47 11.58
C VAL A 287 -12.83 -2.27 12.71
N ALA A 288 -11.79 -1.71 13.30
CA ALA A 288 -11.10 -2.32 14.43
C ALA A 288 -11.76 -1.91 15.75
N MET A 289 -12.02 -2.90 16.62
CA MET A 289 -12.59 -2.69 17.95
C MET A 289 -11.50 -2.91 18.99
N ASN A 290 -11.31 -1.93 19.88
CA ASN A 290 -10.41 -2.11 21.02
C ASN A 290 -11.07 -3.02 22.07
N HIS A 291 -10.79 -4.31 22.00
CA HIS A 291 -11.36 -5.34 22.86
C HIS A 291 -10.92 -5.27 24.34
N GLU A 292 -10.10 -4.28 24.71
CA GLU A 292 -9.71 -4.00 26.10
C GLU A 292 -10.58 -2.89 26.74
N LYS A 293 -11.51 -2.29 25.96
CA LYS A 293 -12.36 -1.18 26.41
C LYS A 293 -13.83 -1.53 26.28
N LYS A 294 -14.63 -1.16 27.28
CA LYS A 294 -16.10 -1.26 27.21
C LYS A 294 -16.68 -0.42 26.06
N PRO A 295 -17.74 -0.87 25.36
CA PRO A 295 -18.40 -2.17 25.49
C PRO A 295 -17.75 -3.29 24.67
N TRP A 296 -16.61 -3.02 24.02
CA TRP A 296 -15.96 -3.92 23.08
C TRP A 296 -15.18 -5.06 23.74
N ASP A 297 -14.99 -5.03 25.05
CA ASP A 297 -14.51 -6.15 25.86
C ASP A 297 -15.48 -7.34 25.82
N ASP A 298 -16.79 -7.08 25.77
CA ASP A 298 -17.79 -8.12 25.59
C ASP A 298 -17.82 -8.65 24.13
N LYS A 299 -17.51 -9.95 23.98
CA LYS A 299 -17.57 -10.64 22.67
C LYS A 299 -18.94 -10.54 22.01
N ARG A 300 -20.03 -10.40 22.78
CA ARG A 300 -21.40 -10.25 22.27
C ARG A 300 -21.59 -8.89 21.61
N ALA A 301 -21.02 -7.83 22.14
CA ALA A 301 -21.07 -6.50 21.51
C ALA A 301 -20.34 -6.48 20.17
N ARG A 302 -19.15 -7.09 20.11
CA ARG A 302 -18.40 -7.26 18.85
C ARG A 302 -19.15 -8.11 17.83
N ARG A 303 -19.79 -9.20 18.30
CA ARG A 303 -20.62 -10.08 17.47
C ARG A 303 -21.88 -9.36 16.97
N ALA A 304 -22.50 -8.53 17.80
CA ALA A 304 -23.66 -7.76 17.41
C ALA A 304 -23.36 -6.78 16.27
N LEU A 305 -22.21 -6.07 16.36
CA LEU A 305 -21.79 -5.14 15.31
C LEU A 305 -21.50 -5.85 13.99
N THR A 306 -20.75 -6.97 14.01
CA THR A 306 -20.44 -7.68 12.75
C THR A 306 -21.71 -8.19 12.05
N LEU A 307 -22.73 -8.59 12.80
CA LEU A 307 -24.02 -9.06 12.28
C LEU A 307 -24.93 -7.92 11.80
N ALA A 308 -24.71 -6.69 12.27
CA ALA A 308 -25.47 -5.51 11.85
C ALA A 308 -24.93 -4.87 10.55
N LEU A 309 -23.77 -5.31 10.07
CA LEU A 309 -23.14 -4.76 8.87
C LEU A 309 -23.45 -5.63 7.64
N ASP A 310 -24.28 -5.13 6.74
CA ASP A 310 -24.44 -5.71 5.41
C ASP A 310 -23.24 -5.34 4.53
N ARG A 311 -22.24 -6.22 4.53
CA ARG A 311 -21.00 -6.04 3.76
C ARG A 311 -21.24 -6.07 2.26
N TYR A 312 -22.19 -6.88 1.78
CA TYR A 312 -22.41 -7.06 0.34
C TYR A 312 -23.18 -5.89 -0.25
N GLN A 313 -24.25 -5.45 0.42
CA GLN A 313 -24.96 -4.24 0.03
C GLN A 313 -24.05 -3.01 0.15
N GLY A 314 -23.28 -2.92 1.24
CA GLY A 314 -22.28 -1.87 1.44
C GLY A 314 -21.23 -1.83 0.32
N SER A 315 -20.67 -2.98 -0.06
CA SER A 315 -19.69 -3.09 -1.14
C SER A 315 -20.26 -2.66 -2.49
N GLN A 316 -21.52 -3.00 -2.80
CA GLN A 316 -22.18 -2.54 -4.03
C GLN A 316 -22.30 -1.01 -4.09
N ALA A 317 -22.72 -0.38 -3.00
CA ALA A 317 -22.81 1.08 -2.93
C ALA A 317 -21.42 1.74 -3.00
N LEU A 318 -20.46 1.25 -2.20
CA LEU A 318 -19.10 1.78 -2.14
C LEU A 318 -18.37 1.66 -3.48
N SER A 319 -18.56 0.58 -4.24
CA SER A 319 -17.90 0.38 -5.54
C SER A 319 -18.24 1.44 -6.59
N ARG A 320 -19.32 2.20 -6.39
CA ARG A 320 -19.74 3.29 -7.28
C ARG A 320 -19.12 4.65 -6.91
N ILE A 321 -18.74 4.83 -5.65
CA ILE A 321 -18.29 6.12 -5.10
C ILE A 321 -16.87 6.08 -4.53
N ALA A 322 -16.24 4.90 -4.47
CA ALA A 322 -14.93 4.67 -3.90
C ALA A 322 -14.21 3.54 -4.66
N ILE A 323 -12.93 3.35 -4.38
CA ILE A 323 -12.09 2.29 -4.95
C ILE A 323 -12.30 0.91 -4.30
N VAL A 324 -13.42 0.74 -3.59
CA VAL A 324 -13.70 -0.42 -2.71
C VAL A 324 -14.71 -1.31 -3.41
N LYS A 325 -14.27 -2.48 -3.86
CA LYS A 325 -15.06 -3.32 -4.78
C LYS A 325 -15.55 -4.63 -4.18
N PHE A 326 -14.76 -5.26 -3.31
CA PHE A 326 -14.97 -6.63 -2.89
C PHE A 326 -15.13 -6.76 -1.38
N VAL A 327 -16.01 -7.67 -0.95
CA VAL A 327 -16.04 -8.16 0.43
C VAL A 327 -14.93 -9.17 0.61
N ASN A 328 -14.10 -8.99 1.62
CA ASN A 328 -12.96 -9.86 1.90
C ASN A 328 -12.91 -10.31 3.37
N GLY A 329 -12.31 -11.48 3.59
CA GLY A 329 -11.79 -11.88 4.89
C GLY A 329 -10.44 -11.21 5.16
N VAL A 330 -9.65 -11.75 6.09
CA VAL A 330 -8.36 -11.14 6.49
C VAL A 330 -7.44 -10.89 5.29
N GLN A 331 -7.48 -11.78 4.30
CA GLN A 331 -6.70 -11.72 3.06
C GLN A 331 -7.59 -11.29 1.89
N VAL A 332 -6.99 -10.61 0.91
CA VAL A 332 -7.70 -10.13 -0.28
C VAL A 332 -8.12 -11.29 -1.19
N PRO A 333 -9.33 -11.28 -1.77
CA PRO A 333 -9.82 -12.36 -2.63
C PRO A 333 -8.93 -12.55 -3.85
N GLY A 334 -8.74 -13.81 -4.27
CA GLY A 334 -7.89 -14.15 -5.42
C GLY A 334 -6.42 -14.37 -5.08
N THR A 335 -5.99 -14.12 -3.83
CA THR A 335 -4.65 -14.51 -3.35
C THR A 335 -4.65 -15.99 -2.91
N PRO A 336 -3.48 -16.68 -2.91
CA PRO A 336 -3.38 -18.06 -2.44
C PRO A 336 -3.80 -18.28 -0.98
N PHE A 337 -3.82 -17.22 -0.17
CA PHE A 337 -4.18 -17.25 1.25
C PHE A 337 -5.58 -16.70 1.54
N ALA A 338 -6.34 -16.33 0.50
CA ALA A 338 -7.70 -15.85 0.64
C ALA A 338 -8.61 -16.91 1.23
N THR A 339 -9.47 -16.54 2.19
CA THR A 339 -10.58 -17.40 2.61
C THR A 339 -11.52 -17.59 1.41
N PRO A 340 -11.79 -18.83 0.96
CA PRO A 340 -12.71 -19.06 -0.14
C PRO A 340 -14.09 -18.44 0.16
N PRO A 341 -14.80 -17.88 -0.84
CA PRO A 341 -16.09 -17.24 -0.61
C PRO A 341 -17.09 -18.12 0.16
N THR A 342 -17.12 -19.42 -0.13
CA THR A 342 -18.01 -20.39 0.55
C THR A 342 -17.67 -20.59 2.02
N GLU A 343 -16.39 -20.48 2.41
CA GLU A 343 -15.97 -20.54 3.81
C GLU A 343 -16.17 -19.19 4.50
N LEU A 344 -15.95 -18.10 3.77
CA LEU A 344 -16.16 -16.74 4.28
C LEU A 344 -17.62 -16.53 4.68
N GLU A 345 -18.57 -16.99 3.85
CA GLU A 345 -20.01 -16.88 4.12
C GLU A 345 -20.48 -17.65 5.37
N LYS A 346 -19.68 -18.61 5.87
CA LYS A 346 -19.96 -19.30 7.15
C LYS A 346 -19.63 -18.43 8.37
N LEU A 347 -18.85 -17.36 8.20
CA LEU A 347 -18.49 -16.47 9.30
C LEU A 347 -19.63 -15.50 9.65
N ALA A 348 -19.79 -15.21 10.94
CA ALA A 348 -20.81 -14.30 11.43
C ALA A 348 -20.69 -12.90 10.79
N GLY A 349 -21.73 -12.48 10.05
CA GLY A 349 -21.80 -11.19 9.38
C GLY A 349 -21.31 -11.19 7.93
N TYR A 350 -20.88 -12.34 7.42
CA TYR A 350 -20.48 -12.53 6.03
C TYR A 350 -21.52 -13.27 5.20
N GLY A 351 -22.73 -13.48 5.74
CA GLY A 351 -23.86 -13.95 4.96
C GLY A 351 -24.36 -12.86 4.00
N ARG A 352 -24.90 -13.27 2.85
CA ARG A 352 -25.50 -12.36 1.86
C ARG A 352 -26.91 -11.91 2.21
N ASP A 353 -27.51 -12.57 3.20
CA ASP A 353 -28.85 -12.30 3.68
C ASP A 353 -28.73 -11.72 5.09
N ILE A 354 -28.85 -10.39 5.19
CA ILE A 354 -28.68 -9.67 6.45
C ILE A 354 -29.79 -10.00 7.46
N GLU A 355 -31.00 -10.30 6.97
CA GLU A 355 -32.13 -10.70 7.82
C GLU A 355 -31.84 -12.04 8.51
N LYS A 356 -31.21 -12.98 7.80
CA LYS A 356 -30.70 -14.24 8.40
C LYS A 356 -29.47 -14.03 9.31
N CYS A 357 -28.75 -12.93 9.16
CA CYS A 357 -27.61 -12.58 10.00
C CYS A 357 -28.03 -11.80 11.25
N SER A 358 -29.21 -11.19 11.27
CA SER A 358 -29.66 -10.41 12.41
C SER A 358 -29.97 -11.30 13.63
N TRP A 359 -29.21 -11.10 14.69
CA TRP A 359 -29.64 -11.40 16.06
C TRP A 359 -30.64 -10.35 16.59
N ILE A 360 -30.86 -9.27 15.81
CA ILE A 360 -31.58 -8.08 16.27
C ILE A 360 -33.07 -8.39 16.18
N SER A 361 -33.64 -8.62 17.36
CA SER A 361 -35.06 -8.81 17.67
C SER A 361 -35.69 -10.12 17.18
N GLY A 362 -35.48 -11.19 17.97
CA GLY A 362 -36.62 -12.03 18.33
C GLY A 362 -37.67 -11.16 19.02
N GLY A 363 -38.52 -10.56 18.20
CA GLY A 363 -39.44 -9.50 18.59
C GLY A 363 -39.83 -8.72 17.35
N ARG A 364 -40.67 -9.34 16.52
CA ARG A 364 -41.59 -8.57 15.67
C ARG A 364 -42.21 -7.53 16.60
N SER A 365 -41.92 -6.24 16.36
CA SER A 365 -42.55 -5.16 17.09
C SER A 365 -44.02 -5.15 16.68
N ASP A 366 -44.84 -5.96 17.35
CA ASP A 366 -46.24 -5.59 17.51
C ASP A 366 -46.21 -4.35 18.38
N SER A 367 -46.54 -3.23 17.74
CA SER A 367 -46.73 -1.95 18.37
C SER A 367 -47.88 -2.04 19.38
N THR A 368 -47.54 -2.26 20.65
CA THR A 368 -48.42 -1.93 21.76
C THR A 368 -47.67 -0.98 22.70
N PRO A 369 -48.20 0.24 22.96
CA PRO A 369 -47.48 1.23 23.76
C PRO A 369 -47.55 0.83 25.24
N GLY A 370 -46.38 0.82 25.89
CA GLY A 370 -46.28 0.83 27.35
C GLY A 370 -45.87 -0.51 27.96
N THR A 371 -44.56 -0.68 28.17
CA THR A 371 -43.93 -1.00 29.46
C THR A 371 -42.50 -1.46 29.24
N SER A 372 -41.55 -0.75 29.86
CA SER A 372 -40.14 -1.13 29.91
C SER A 372 -39.95 -2.32 30.85
N SER A 373 -39.46 -3.45 30.35
CA SER A 373 -38.77 -4.42 31.22
C SER A 373 -37.61 -5.09 30.48
N SER A 374 -36.44 -5.01 31.10
CA SER A 374 -35.23 -5.72 30.69
C SER A 374 -35.44 -7.23 30.82
N ARG A 375 -35.40 -7.98 29.71
CA ARG A 375 -35.27 -9.45 29.75
C ARG A 375 -34.01 -9.90 29.00
N ARG A 376 -33.21 -10.70 29.69
CA ARG A 376 -32.02 -11.37 29.14
C ARG A 376 -32.44 -12.40 28.10
N PRO A 377 -31.77 -12.50 26.93
CA PRO A 377 -32.05 -13.57 25.99
C PRO A 377 -31.17 -14.80 26.33
N SER A 378 -31.82 -15.89 26.72
CA SER A 378 -31.25 -17.24 26.73
C SER A 378 -31.67 -17.95 25.44
N GLY A 379 -30.81 -17.93 24.42
CA GLY A 379 -31.02 -18.66 23.17
C GLY A 379 -29.68 -19.10 22.57
N ARG A 380 -29.58 -20.37 22.15
CA ARG A 380 -28.41 -20.89 21.44
C ARG A 380 -28.45 -20.44 19.97
N PRO A 381 -27.31 -20.07 19.36
CA PRO A 381 -27.27 -19.67 17.96
C PRO A 381 -27.40 -20.88 17.04
N ILE A 382 -28.25 -20.77 16.01
CA ILE A 382 -28.26 -21.67 14.86
C ILE A 382 -27.92 -20.82 13.63
N CYS A 383 -26.68 -20.94 13.16
CA CYS A 383 -26.36 -20.76 11.75
C CYS A 383 -26.02 -22.17 11.27
N ASP A 384 -27.01 -22.94 10.84
CA ASP A 384 -26.80 -24.31 10.35
C ASP A 384 -26.87 -24.31 8.81
N PRO A 385 -25.77 -24.64 8.10
CA PRO A 385 -25.83 -24.94 6.68
C PRO A 385 -26.28 -26.39 6.51
N GLY A 386 -27.59 -26.60 6.47
CA GLY A 386 -28.20 -27.81 5.94
C GLY A 386 -28.41 -28.96 6.93
N THR A 387 -29.67 -29.17 7.32
CA THR A 387 -30.16 -30.47 7.77
C THR A 387 -31.52 -30.77 7.14
N SER A 388 -31.50 -31.56 6.07
CA SER A 388 -32.68 -32.26 5.55
C SER A 388 -33.15 -33.29 6.58
N ARG A 389 -34.39 -33.19 7.06
CA ARG A 389 -35.02 -34.28 7.81
C ARG A 389 -35.26 -35.47 6.89
N SER A 390 -34.83 -36.63 7.35
CA SER A 390 -34.93 -37.94 6.73
C SER A 390 -36.38 -38.46 6.63
N ARG A 391 -36.68 -39.13 5.51
CA ARG A 391 -37.65 -40.23 5.40
C ARG A 391 -37.08 -41.31 4.46
N PRO A 392 -37.44 -42.60 4.62
CA PRO A 392 -36.56 -43.70 4.25
C PRO A 392 -36.78 -44.30 2.85
N THR A 393 -35.67 -44.84 2.31
CA THR A 393 -35.49 -45.97 1.37
C THR A 393 -36.09 -45.93 -0.04
N LEU A 394 -35.24 -45.93 -1.09
CA LEU A 394 -34.99 -47.08 -1.98
C LEU A 394 -33.93 -46.80 -3.08
N SER A 395 -32.95 -47.72 -3.15
CA SER A 395 -32.15 -48.23 -4.30
C SER A 395 -31.42 -47.32 -5.33
N ALA A 396 -30.10 -47.45 -5.29
CA ALA A 396 -29.12 -47.70 -6.37
C ALA A 396 -28.82 -46.70 -7.52
N ALA A 397 -27.50 -46.67 -7.81
CA ALA A 397 -26.79 -46.34 -9.06
C ALA A 397 -26.18 -44.93 -9.25
N THR A 398 -24.85 -44.87 -9.09
CA THR A 398 -23.90 -43.99 -9.81
C THR A 398 -23.78 -44.43 -11.29
N PRO A 399 -23.05 -43.74 -12.21
CA PRO A 399 -22.41 -42.41 -12.13
C PRO A 399 -22.65 -41.51 -13.37
N SER A 400 -22.18 -40.26 -13.33
CA SER A 400 -21.31 -39.59 -14.33
C SER A 400 -21.53 -38.07 -14.43
N SER A 401 -20.42 -37.32 -14.39
CA SER A 401 -20.29 -35.91 -14.81
C SER A 401 -20.64 -35.76 -16.31
N PRO A 402 -21.00 -34.57 -16.87
CA PRO A 402 -19.98 -33.54 -17.12
C PRO A 402 -20.43 -32.04 -17.26
N ILE A 403 -19.40 -31.17 -17.18
CA ILE A 403 -19.12 -29.97 -18.01
C ILE A 403 -20.09 -28.77 -17.98
N TRP A 404 -19.56 -27.64 -17.49
CA TRP A 404 -20.05 -26.29 -17.71
C TRP A 404 -19.62 -25.76 -19.09
N THR A 405 -20.57 -25.27 -19.87
CA THR A 405 -20.35 -24.38 -21.01
C THR A 405 -20.99 -23.01 -20.73
N SER A 406 -20.23 -21.95 -20.96
CA SER A 406 -20.73 -20.57 -20.99
C SER A 406 -21.56 -20.31 -22.25
N PRO A 407 -22.46 -19.31 -22.24
CA PRO A 407 -22.80 -18.64 -23.48
C PRO A 407 -22.58 -17.13 -23.43
N SER A 408 -21.95 -16.65 -24.50
CA SER A 408 -21.91 -15.26 -24.95
C SER A 408 -23.17 -14.90 -25.74
N SER A 409 -23.65 -13.66 -25.53
CA SER A 409 -24.30 -12.73 -26.48
C SER A 409 -25.44 -13.19 -27.41
N SER A 410 -26.55 -12.46 -27.36
CA SER A 410 -27.26 -11.99 -28.57
C SER A 410 -28.13 -10.76 -28.28
N ARG A 411 -28.27 -9.93 -29.32
CA ARG A 411 -28.98 -8.65 -29.36
C ARG A 411 -30.50 -8.84 -29.43
N GLY A 412 -31.26 -7.86 -28.97
CA GLY A 412 -32.68 -7.72 -29.25
C GLY A 412 -33.18 -6.30 -28.95
N THR A 413 -33.38 -5.51 -30.01
CA THR A 413 -33.96 -4.17 -30.03
C THR A 413 -35.44 -4.22 -29.63
N SER A 414 -35.93 -3.31 -28.79
CA SER A 414 -37.29 -2.78 -28.95
C SER A 414 -37.45 -1.43 -28.24
N ALA A 415 -38.08 -0.50 -28.96
CA ALA A 415 -38.35 0.86 -28.54
C ALA A 415 -39.59 0.92 -27.63
N ALA A 416 -39.57 1.78 -26.62
CA ALA A 416 -40.76 2.30 -25.97
C ALA A 416 -40.50 3.70 -25.42
N THR A 417 -41.16 4.67 -26.05
CA THR A 417 -41.24 6.09 -25.70
C THR A 417 -42.30 6.30 -24.62
N ILE A 418 -41.94 6.72 -23.41
CA ILE A 418 -42.77 7.49 -22.43
C ILE A 418 -41.73 8.12 -21.49
N GLY A 419 -41.57 9.43 -21.28
CA GLY A 419 -42.51 10.52 -21.08
C GLY A 419 -41.84 11.41 -20.02
N ALA A 420 -41.36 12.59 -20.43
CA ALA A 420 -40.69 13.54 -19.56
C ALA A 420 -41.69 14.14 -18.57
N ALA A 421 -41.33 14.14 -17.27
CA ALA A 421 -42.03 14.91 -16.25
C ALA A 421 -41.00 15.76 -15.48
N THR A 422 -40.90 17.00 -15.92
CA THR A 422 -40.40 18.16 -15.20
C THR A 422 -41.13 18.28 -13.86
N ARG A 423 -40.40 18.38 -12.75
CA ARG A 423 -40.94 18.94 -11.50
C ARG A 423 -40.12 20.13 -11.04
N THR A 424 -40.74 21.27 -11.25
CA THR A 424 -40.55 22.58 -10.63
C THR A 424 -40.35 22.44 -9.12
N ALA A 425 -39.24 22.97 -8.61
CA ALA A 425 -39.06 23.19 -7.18
C ALA A 425 -39.81 24.48 -6.79
N CYS A 426 -40.82 24.33 -5.94
CA CYS A 426 -41.51 25.45 -5.30
C CYS A 426 -40.81 25.76 -3.97
N SER A 427 -40.44 27.02 -3.82
CA SER A 427 -39.89 27.67 -2.65
C SER A 427 -40.89 27.75 -1.50
N THR A 428 -40.48 27.40 -0.28
CA THR A 428 -41.07 28.01 0.92
C THR A 428 -39.99 28.34 1.95
N THR A 429 -39.91 29.64 2.17
CA THR A 429 -39.21 30.43 3.18
C THR A 429 -39.41 29.92 4.60
N CYS A 430 -38.35 29.94 5.42
CA CYS A 430 -38.51 30.13 6.86
C CYS A 430 -37.43 31.10 7.36
N THR A 431 -37.89 32.31 7.62
CA THR A 431 -37.14 33.44 8.16
C THR A 431 -37.04 33.29 9.68
N ARG A 432 -35.84 33.39 10.27
CA ARG A 432 -35.68 34.15 11.52
C ARG A 432 -34.26 34.70 11.69
N SER A 433 -34.28 36.00 11.87
CA SER A 433 -33.24 37.01 12.05
C SER A 433 -32.57 36.99 13.43
N ARG A 434 -31.27 37.36 13.46
CA ARG A 434 -30.67 38.56 14.11
C ARG A 434 -29.13 38.40 14.08
N ALA A 435 -28.40 39.22 13.32
CA ALA A 435 -27.82 40.54 13.69
C ALA A 435 -26.70 40.39 14.74
N ALA A 436 -25.49 40.97 14.67
CA ALA A 436 -24.79 41.97 13.85
C ALA A 436 -23.25 41.76 14.11
N ARG A 437 -22.22 42.35 13.49
CA ARG A 437 -21.97 43.67 12.88
C ARG A 437 -20.82 43.58 11.86
N SER A 438 -20.96 44.32 10.78
CA SER A 438 -19.91 44.88 9.90
C SER A 438 -19.30 46.15 10.52
N ILE A 439 -18.08 46.59 10.15
CA ILE A 439 -17.73 47.75 9.24
C ILE A 439 -16.19 47.69 8.89
N PRO A 440 -15.56 48.52 7.99
CA PRO A 440 -14.98 48.02 6.73
C PRO A 440 -13.59 48.60 6.32
N THR A 441 -13.13 48.16 5.13
CA THR A 441 -12.31 48.82 4.06
C THR A 441 -11.42 50.04 4.31
N SER A 442 -10.18 49.99 3.76
CA SER A 442 -9.65 50.91 2.72
C SER A 442 -8.38 50.27 2.09
N ALA A 443 -8.33 50.10 0.75
CA ALA A 443 -7.58 50.92 -0.25
C ALA A 443 -6.05 50.88 -0.08
N ALA A 444 -5.17 51.01 -1.07
CA ALA A 444 -5.10 50.95 -2.53
C ALA A 444 -3.58 50.99 -2.83
N GLY A 445 -3.08 50.49 -3.97
CA GLY A 445 -1.67 50.70 -4.32
C GLY A 445 -1.10 49.79 -5.41
N THR A 446 -1.21 50.27 -6.64
CA THR A 446 -0.77 49.73 -7.92
C THR A 446 0.75 49.82 -8.17
N CYS A 447 1.21 48.91 -9.03
CA CYS A 447 2.25 49.05 -10.08
C CYS A 447 3.72 49.34 -9.72
N GLY A 448 4.63 48.61 -10.38
CA GLY A 448 6.03 49.03 -10.52
C GLY A 448 7.02 47.92 -10.88
N SER A 449 6.98 47.45 -12.13
CA SER A 449 8.06 46.70 -12.79
C SER A 449 9.31 47.56 -12.98
N SER A 450 10.52 47.02 -12.76
CA SER A 450 11.60 46.91 -13.77
C SER A 450 13.00 46.74 -13.17
N SER A 451 13.72 45.78 -13.78
CA SER A 451 15.16 45.76 -14.12
C SER A 451 16.24 45.95 -13.04
N GLY A 452 17.05 44.89 -12.90
CA GLY A 452 18.45 44.93 -13.34
C GLY A 452 19.52 45.10 -12.26
N GLY A 453 20.57 44.27 -12.34
CA GLY A 453 21.88 44.61 -11.79
C GLY A 453 22.52 43.57 -10.87
N SER A 454 23.25 42.63 -11.47
CA SER A 454 24.24 41.76 -10.84
C SER A 454 25.32 42.52 -10.07
N TRP A 455 25.71 42.06 -8.88
CA TRP A 455 27.09 42.23 -8.36
C TRP A 455 27.54 41.00 -7.55
N THR A 456 28.56 40.34 -8.06
CA THR A 456 29.49 39.44 -7.38
C THR A 456 30.38 40.19 -6.37
N THR A 457 30.60 39.68 -5.15
CA THR A 457 31.91 39.14 -4.67
C THR A 457 31.98 38.89 -3.14
N ARG A 458 32.64 37.77 -2.82
CA ARG A 458 33.59 37.46 -1.73
C ARG A 458 33.18 37.36 -0.24
N ARG A 459 33.34 36.10 0.22
CA ARG A 459 33.91 35.56 1.47
C ARG A 459 34.79 36.48 2.33
N THR A 460 34.59 36.33 3.65
CA THR A 460 35.63 36.30 4.71
C THR A 460 35.03 35.60 5.95
N THR A 461 35.33 34.32 6.24
CA THR A 461 36.31 33.82 7.25
C THR A 461 36.49 34.70 8.50
N PHE A 462 36.15 34.14 9.67
CA PHE A 462 36.70 34.55 10.97
C PHE A 462 37.05 33.31 11.80
N ARG A 463 38.32 33.19 12.21
CA ARG A 463 38.85 32.19 13.16
C ARG A 463 40.05 32.81 13.90
N ARG A 464 40.03 32.77 15.23
CA ARG A 464 41.16 32.65 16.20
C ARG A 464 40.56 32.82 17.62
N SER A 465 40.60 31.82 18.53
CA SER A 465 41.69 31.41 19.47
C SER A 465 42.04 32.53 20.48
N SER A 466 42.23 32.37 21.79
CA SER A 466 42.61 31.24 22.67
C SER A 466 42.74 31.70 24.14
N GLY A 467 42.67 30.76 25.10
CA GLY A 467 43.33 30.81 26.43
C GLY A 467 42.38 30.90 27.64
N THR A 468 42.58 30.32 28.83
CA THR A 468 43.44 29.25 29.41
C THR A 468 43.14 29.21 30.92
N GLY A 469 43.06 28.02 31.54
CA GLY A 469 43.18 27.77 33.01
C GLY A 469 41.99 28.22 33.89
N SER A 470 41.59 27.59 34.99
CA SER A 470 42.16 26.54 35.85
C SER A 470 41.10 26.14 36.91
N SER A 471 41.05 24.86 37.30
CA SER A 471 40.27 24.33 38.45
C SER A 471 40.82 24.80 39.80
N PRO A 472 40.08 24.61 40.92
CA PRO A 472 40.37 23.43 41.77
C PRO A 472 39.16 22.74 42.46
N THR A 473 39.27 21.40 42.57
CA THR A 473 38.88 20.44 43.63
C THR A 473 37.92 20.77 44.77
N ALA A 474 36.97 19.85 45.06
CA ALA A 474 36.87 19.12 46.35
C ALA A 474 35.82 17.97 46.38
N ARG A 475 36.31 16.76 46.74
CA ARG A 475 35.76 15.69 47.65
C ARG A 475 34.28 15.25 47.53
N SER A 476 33.96 14.02 47.13
CA SER A 476 34.11 12.70 47.82
C SER A 476 33.21 12.51 49.05
N CYS A 477 32.21 11.63 48.94
CA CYS A 477 31.76 10.76 50.04
C CYS A 477 31.17 9.47 49.44
N ALA A 478 31.72 8.34 49.87
CA ALA A 478 31.27 6.99 49.59
C ALA A 478 30.91 6.30 50.91
N ALA A 479 29.80 5.57 50.93
CA ALA A 479 29.43 4.45 51.82
C ALA A 479 27.98 4.08 51.44
N GLY A 480 27.49 2.85 51.40
CA GLY A 480 27.99 1.53 51.76
C GLY A 480 26.76 0.60 51.83
N ARG A 481 26.86 -0.57 51.18
CA ARG A 481 26.09 -1.83 51.25
C ARG A 481 24.82 -1.93 52.15
N SER A 482 23.78 -2.62 51.66
CA SER A 482 23.32 -3.95 52.18
C SER A 482 21.86 -4.34 51.81
N ARG A 483 21.73 -5.49 51.09
CA ARG A 483 20.77 -6.63 51.19
C ARG A 483 19.23 -6.47 51.35
N ARG A 484 18.52 -7.29 50.52
CA ARG A 484 17.19 -7.96 50.67
C ARG A 484 15.97 -7.00 50.77
N ALA A 485 14.75 -7.30 50.34
CA ALA A 485 14.01 -8.54 50.15
C ALA A 485 12.87 -8.38 49.12
N THR A 486 12.37 -9.52 48.65
CA THR A 486 11.14 -9.83 47.92
C THR A 486 9.90 -9.04 48.38
N ILE A 487 9.06 -8.61 47.42
CA ILE A 487 7.66 -9.05 47.12
C ILE A 487 7.40 -8.72 45.65
#